data_AF-A0A2A8CVT2-F1
#
_entry.id   AF-A0A2A8CVT2-F1
#
_cell.length_a   1.000
_cell.length_b   1.000
_cell.length_c   1.000
_cell.angle_alpha   90.00
_cell.angle_beta   90.00
_cell.angle_gamma   90.00
#
_symmetry.space_group_name_H-M   'P 1'
#
loop_
_entity.id
_entity.type
_entity.pdbx_description
1 polymer ?
#
loop_
_entity_poly.entity_id
_entity_poly.type
_entity_poly.pdbx_seq_one_letter_code
_entity_poly.pdbx_strand_id
1 'polypeptide(L)'
;MTILTRLLGPLLFATLVAGGALVGAGCDGQGGGMQERDRQEDDPAAVSYELKAQPNDGAFPLGRSGQVTFYDLGGDSTLVTLDLAASLNRRPEPGPPQVSFATSIRRGRVSRGGERIYRLSPIDARTTALESARLVMEPIDAFLNLDGHVQIRERIADTTVISQGNIGTNADGVTRDAGLELVTDPRTLVLDLHAVPNEGRAVPDGRAGTVRFRELTHGKTLVTVALDPAPSSGSTGADVAHPVYIRGKSASGGVDITLALSPISGMDPAARSSRIIRKRFEVFTDIDGHVTVHESNANRSIILARGNIEATASPSGNDGSENDGPMQDE
;
A
#
# COMPACT_ATOMS: atom_id res chain seq x y z
N MET A 1 52.28 13.09 -48.95
CA MET A 1 51.82 11.90 -49.71
C MET A 1 50.33 11.75 -49.47
N THR A 2 49.50 12.40 -50.29
CA THR A 2 48.73 11.78 -51.42
C THR A 2 47.40 11.23 -50.88
N ILE A 3 46.31 12.03 -50.86
CA ILE A 3 45.26 12.17 -51.91
C ILE A 3 44.27 10.98 -51.86
N LEU A 4 43.03 11.20 -51.34
CA LEU A 4 41.74 11.30 -52.08
C LEU A 4 41.09 9.89 -52.25
N THR A 5 39.79 9.63 -52.06
CA THR A 5 38.66 10.18 -52.83
C THR A 5 37.31 9.76 -52.24
N ARG A 6 36.31 10.64 -52.38
CA ARG A 6 34.86 10.50 -52.08
C ARG A 6 34.11 9.67 -53.13
N LEU A 7 32.93 9.15 -52.77
CA LEU A 7 31.71 9.02 -53.61
C LEU A 7 30.51 8.95 -52.63
N LEU A 8 29.61 9.94 -52.50
CA LEU A 8 28.41 10.28 -53.32
C LEU A 8 27.66 9.04 -53.87
N GLY A 9 26.34 8.87 -53.71
CA GLY A 9 25.28 9.83 -53.38
C GLY A 9 23.92 9.19 -53.04
N PRO A 10 22.83 9.98 -53.05
CA PRO A 10 21.51 9.63 -52.55
C PRO A 10 20.58 9.09 -53.66
N LEU A 11 19.55 8.32 -53.28
CA LEU A 11 18.42 8.02 -54.17
C LEU A 11 17.11 8.55 -53.56
N LEU A 12 16.41 9.36 -54.36
CA LEU A 12 15.10 9.95 -54.12
C LEU A 12 14.11 9.36 -55.15
N PHE A 13 12.82 9.52 -54.87
CA PHE A 13 11.61 9.29 -55.70
C PHE A 13 11.00 7.88 -55.74
N ALA A 14 9.80 7.73 -55.16
CA ALA A 14 8.57 7.83 -55.95
C ALA A 14 7.32 7.98 -55.04
N THR A 15 6.45 8.88 -55.46
CA THR A 15 5.17 9.29 -54.90
C THR A 15 4.07 8.29 -55.28
N LEU A 16 3.10 8.03 -54.40
CA LEU A 16 1.77 7.59 -54.80
C LEU A 16 0.72 8.38 -54.01
N VAL A 17 -0.08 9.13 -54.77
CA VAL A 17 -1.28 9.86 -54.33
C VAL A 17 -2.50 9.04 -54.79
N ALA A 18 -3.38 8.72 -53.86
CA ALA A 18 -4.82 8.53 -54.05
C ALA A 18 -5.45 8.77 -52.66
N GLY A 19 -6.36 9.71 -52.42
CA GLY A 19 -7.40 10.24 -53.29
C GLY A 19 -8.72 9.56 -52.94
N GLY A 20 -9.36 10.00 -51.86
CA GLY A 20 -10.65 9.46 -51.41
C GLY A 20 -11.22 10.27 -50.26
N ALA A 21 -11.84 11.39 -50.59
CA ALA A 21 -12.67 12.16 -49.68
C ALA A 21 -14.07 11.53 -49.60
N LEU A 22 -14.56 11.27 -48.38
CA LEU A 22 -15.98 11.17 -48.09
C LEU A 22 -16.28 12.12 -46.93
N VAL A 23 -17.08 13.13 -47.26
CA VAL A 23 -17.70 14.08 -46.35
C VAL A 23 -18.88 13.37 -45.69
N GLY A 24 -18.96 13.46 -44.37
CA GLY A 24 -20.13 13.06 -43.59
C GLY A 24 -20.05 13.67 -42.22
N ALA A 25 -20.61 14.87 -42.08
CA ALA A 25 -20.81 15.51 -40.79
C ALA A 25 -21.81 14.69 -39.96
N GLY A 26 -21.44 14.43 -38.72
CA GLY A 26 -22.31 13.88 -37.68
C GLY A 26 -21.72 14.27 -36.34
N CYS A 27 -22.13 15.42 -35.82
CA CYS A 27 -22.04 15.70 -34.41
C CYS A 27 -22.91 14.67 -33.69
N ASP A 28 -22.35 13.91 -32.75
CA ASP A 28 -23.10 13.42 -31.59
C ASP A 28 -22.11 13.21 -30.44
N GLY A 29 -22.40 13.89 -29.33
CA GLY A 29 -21.60 13.83 -28.12
C GLY A 29 -21.80 12.49 -27.44
N GLN A 30 -20.75 11.66 -27.43
CA GLN A 30 -20.69 10.50 -26.56
C GLN A 30 -19.84 10.87 -25.35
N GLY A 31 -20.50 11.08 -24.22
CA GLY A 31 -19.84 11.20 -22.93
C GLY A 31 -18.89 10.02 -22.73
N GLY A 32 -17.66 10.33 -22.29
CA GLY A 32 -16.67 9.35 -21.90
C GLY A 32 -17.16 8.57 -20.69
N GLY A 33 -17.97 7.55 -20.94
CA GLY A 33 -18.20 6.48 -19.98
C GLY A 33 -16.87 5.76 -19.78
N MET A 34 -16.35 5.83 -18.56
CA MET A 34 -15.32 4.90 -18.11
C MET A 34 -15.88 3.50 -18.36
N GLN A 35 -15.30 2.76 -19.30
CA GLN A 35 -15.65 1.36 -19.49
C GLN A 35 -15.24 0.61 -18.23
N GLU A 36 -16.21 0.29 -17.39
CA GLU A 36 -16.07 -0.79 -16.42
C GLU A 36 -15.62 -2.01 -17.23
N ARG A 37 -14.38 -2.46 -17.02
CA ARG A 37 -13.92 -3.71 -17.64
C ARG A 37 -14.71 -4.83 -16.99
N ASP A 38 -15.59 -5.45 -17.77
CA ASP A 38 -16.10 -6.78 -17.46
C ASP A 38 -14.90 -7.72 -17.38
N ARG A 39 -14.65 -8.27 -16.18
CA ARG A 39 -13.58 -9.26 -15.97
C ARG A 39 -13.80 -10.42 -16.95
N GLN A 40 -12.79 -10.74 -17.76
CA GLN A 40 -12.88 -11.91 -18.61
C GLN A 40 -12.75 -13.16 -17.72
N GLU A 41 -13.46 -14.24 -18.05
CA GLU A 41 -13.58 -15.45 -17.20
C GLU A 41 -12.21 -16.09 -16.88
N ASP A 42 -11.18 -15.77 -17.67
CA ASP A 42 -9.79 -16.24 -17.52
C ASP A 42 -8.85 -15.25 -16.78
N ASP A 43 -9.31 -14.06 -16.40
CA ASP A 43 -8.47 -13.07 -15.70
C ASP A 43 -8.18 -13.56 -14.27
N PRO A 44 -6.90 -13.67 -13.85
CA PRO A 44 -6.57 -14.23 -12.56
C PRO A 44 -7.00 -13.28 -11.45
N ALA A 45 -7.91 -13.73 -10.60
CA ALA A 45 -8.34 -12.96 -9.44
C ALA A 45 -7.21 -12.78 -8.40
N ALA A 46 -6.19 -13.64 -8.44
CA ALA A 46 -4.90 -13.41 -7.79
C ALA A 46 -3.74 -14.14 -8.47
N VAL A 47 -2.53 -13.60 -8.28
CA VAL A 47 -1.27 -14.26 -8.64
C VAL A 47 -0.27 -14.18 -7.49
N SER A 48 0.44 -15.27 -7.24
CA SER A 48 1.46 -15.34 -6.18
C SER A 48 2.83 -15.71 -6.73
N TYR A 49 3.87 -15.15 -6.12
CA TYR A 49 5.27 -15.45 -6.45
C TYR A 49 6.07 -15.74 -5.18
N GLU A 50 6.99 -16.70 -5.26
CA GLU A 50 7.89 -17.02 -4.15
C GLU A 50 8.98 -15.97 -3.98
N LEU A 51 9.29 -15.65 -2.72
CA LEU A 51 10.41 -14.84 -2.32
C LEU A 51 11.45 -15.73 -1.64
N LYS A 52 12.67 -15.72 -2.18
CA LYS A 52 13.76 -16.55 -1.68
C LYS A 52 14.53 -15.80 -0.60
N ALA A 53 14.86 -16.51 0.48
CA ALA A 53 15.75 -16.01 1.52
C ALA A 53 17.11 -15.62 0.93
N GLN A 54 17.64 -14.49 1.37
CA GLN A 54 18.95 -13.98 0.94
C GLN A 54 19.93 -14.00 2.12
N PRO A 55 20.97 -14.86 2.07
CA PRO A 55 22.06 -14.78 3.03
C PRO A 55 22.73 -13.40 3.00
N ASN A 56 23.11 -12.89 4.17
CA ASN A 56 23.70 -11.56 4.33
C ASN A 56 24.48 -11.46 5.66
N ASP A 57 25.16 -10.34 5.87
CA ASP A 57 25.93 -10.07 7.09
C ASP A 57 25.16 -9.22 8.11
N GLY A 58 23.85 -9.05 7.91
CA GLY A 58 22.95 -8.28 8.77
C GLY A 58 22.43 -9.05 9.99
N ALA A 59 21.41 -8.51 10.65
CA ALA A 59 20.78 -9.16 11.81
C ALA A 59 20.00 -10.43 11.45
N PHE A 60 19.71 -10.64 10.17
CA PHE A 60 19.05 -11.86 9.65
C PHE A 60 19.96 -12.55 8.64
N PRO A 61 21.07 -13.18 9.06
CA PRO A 61 22.13 -13.61 8.16
C PRO A 61 21.75 -14.75 7.22
N LEU A 62 20.69 -15.50 7.53
CA LEU A 62 20.12 -16.53 6.64
C LEU A 62 19.02 -15.99 5.72
N GLY A 63 18.67 -14.71 5.84
CA GLY A 63 17.50 -14.12 5.19
C GLY A 63 16.18 -14.72 5.67
N ARG A 64 15.11 -14.49 4.92
CA ARG A 64 13.78 -15.07 5.13
C ARG A 64 13.12 -15.39 3.80
N SER A 65 12.57 -16.60 3.67
CA SER A 65 11.67 -16.92 2.56
C SER A 65 10.28 -16.34 2.81
N GLY A 66 9.49 -16.23 1.75
CA GLY A 66 8.12 -15.78 1.84
C GLY A 66 7.40 -15.82 0.51
N GLN A 67 6.28 -15.13 0.45
CA GLN A 67 5.46 -15.00 -0.74
C GLN A 67 4.99 -13.56 -0.89
N VAL A 68 4.88 -13.12 -2.14
CA VAL A 68 4.08 -11.95 -2.51
C VAL A 68 2.84 -12.44 -3.26
N THR A 69 1.70 -11.84 -2.97
CA THR A 69 0.46 -12.08 -3.70
C THR A 69 -0.15 -10.77 -4.15
N PHE A 70 -0.59 -10.73 -5.40
CA PHE A 70 -1.32 -9.63 -6.01
C PHE A 70 -2.77 -10.09 -6.16
N TYR A 71 -3.68 -9.41 -5.48
CA TYR A 71 -5.12 -9.65 -5.59
C TYR A 71 -5.75 -8.57 -6.45
N ASP A 72 -6.51 -8.97 -7.45
CA ASP A 72 -7.37 -8.06 -8.19
C ASP A 72 -8.55 -7.66 -7.30
N LEU A 73 -8.68 -6.37 -7.01
CA LEU A 73 -9.82 -5.84 -6.26
C LEU A 73 -10.90 -5.28 -7.19
N GLY A 74 -10.75 -5.44 -8.51
CA GLY A 74 -11.58 -4.81 -9.53
C GLY A 74 -11.12 -3.38 -9.86
N GLY A 75 -11.50 -2.94 -11.06
CA GLY A 75 -11.10 -1.64 -11.61
C GLY A 75 -9.58 -1.49 -11.73
N ASP A 76 -9.09 -0.26 -11.53
CA ASP A 76 -7.65 0.05 -11.57
C ASP A 76 -6.98 -0.15 -10.19
N SER A 77 -7.28 -1.25 -9.49
CA SER A 77 -6.74 -1.45 -8.14
C SER A 77 -6.29 -2.88 -7.82
N THR A 78 -5.08 -2.97 -7.26
CA THR A 78 -4.46 -4.23 -6.85
C THR A 78 -4.08 -4.17 -5.37
N LEU A 79 -4.43 -5.20 -4.61
CA LEU A 79 -3.93 -5.39 -3.25
C LEU A 79 -2.70 -6.29 -3.27
N VAL A 80 -1.56 -5.74 -2.92
CA VAL A 80 -0.30 -6.47 -2.81
C VAL A 80 -0.08 -6.90 -1.37
N THR A 81 -0.01 -8.20 -1.09
CA THR A 81 0.33 -8.71 0.25
C THR A 81 1.69 -9.37 0.26
N LEU A 82 2.38 -9.26 1.38
CA LEU A 82 3.62 -9.96 1.65
C LEU A 82 3.43 -10.81 2.91
N ASP A 83 3.87 -12.07 2.83
CA ASP A 83 3.89 -13.00 3.96
C ASP A 83 5.27 -13.64 4.03
N LEU A 84 6.03 -13.34 5.10
CA LEU A 84 7.32 -13.94 5.35
C LEU A 84 7.18 -15.14 6.27
N ALA A 85 7.88 -16.22 5.95
CA ALA A 85 7.94 -17.37 6.82
C ALA A 85 8.45 -16.97 8.21
N ALA A 86 7.74 -17.43 9.24
CA ALA A 86 8.20 -17.32 10.61
C ALA A 86 9.55 -18.03 10.75
N SER A 87 10.52 -17.40 11.42
CA SER A 87 11.81 -18.02 11.68
C SER A 87 11.69 -18.94 12.88
N LEU A 88 12.01 -20.22 12.73
CA LEU A 88 12.26 -21.11 13.88
C LEU A 88 13.51 -20.67 14.68
N ASN A 89 14.38 -19.89 14.05
CA ASN A 89 15.63 -19.41 14.64
C ASN A 89 15.50 -17.94 15.04
N ARG A 90 14.81 -17.65 16.14
CA ARG A 90 15.06 -16.39 16.85
C ARG A 90 16.49 -16.48 17.39
N ARG A 91 17.38 -15.55 17.03
CA ARG A 91 18.56 -15.33 17.85
C ARG A 91 18.07 -14.70 19.17
N PRO A 92 18.32 -15.32 20.34
CA PRO A 92 18.34 -14.57 21.59
C PRO A 92 19.68 -13.85 21.63
N GLU A 93 19.70 -12.50 21.64
CA GLU A 93 20.80 -11.60 22.06
C GLU A 93 20.48 -10.15 21.58
N PRO A 94 20.99 -9.09 22.26
CA PRO A 94 20.39 -7.75 22.24
C PRO A 94 20.77 -7.00 20.96
N GLY A 95 19.96 -7.12 19.91
CA GLY A 95 19.97 -6.23 18.75
C GLY A 95 19.01 -5.05 18.96
N PRO A 96 19.35 -3.82 18.47
CA PRO A 96 18.61 -2.61 18.83
C PRO A 96 17.15 -2.66 18.34
N PRO A 97 16.24 -1.92 19.02
CA PRO A 97 14.78 -2.02 18.87
C PRO A 97 14.25 -1.45 17.55
N GLN A 98 14.82 -1.77 16.39
CA GLN A 98 14.37 -1.26 15.10
C GLN A 98 14.44 -2.35 14.03
N VAL A 99 13.36 -3.11 13.87
CA VAL A 99 13.26 -4.03 12.73
C VAL A 99 11.87 -3.92 12.13
N SER A 100 11.68 -2.88 11.32
CA SER A 100 10.62 -2.88 10.33
C SER A 100 11.26 -3.13 8.99
N PHE A 101 10.94 -4.28 8.38
CA PHE A 101 11.50 -4.63 7.09
C PHE A 101 10.94 -3.70 6.02
N ALA A 102 11.82 -3.12 5.22
CA ALA A 102 11.41 -2.28 4.11
C ALA A 102 11.04 -3.16 2.92
N THR A 103 9.91 -2.88 2.29
CA THR A 103 9.36 -3.70 1.23
C THR A 103 9.17 -2.84 -0.03
N SER A 104 9.51 -3.39 -1.19
CA SER A 104 9.38 -2.65 -2.45
C SER A 104 9.28 -3.56 -3.67
N ILE A 105 8.66 -3.03 -4.72
CA ILE A 105 8.71 -3.55 -6.08
C ILE A 105 9.72 -2.73 -6.87
N ARG A 106 10.56 -3.41 -7.64
CA ARG A 106 11.65 -2.82 -8.42
C ARG A 106 11.56 -3.27 -9.87
N ARG A 107 12.05 -2.42 -10.78
CA ARG A 107 12.20 -2.78 -12.19
C ARG A 107 13.34 -3.79 -12.37
N GLY A 108 13.25 -4.60 -13.41
CA GLY A 108 14.28 -5.56 -13.79
C GLY A 108 14.23 -6.85 -13.00
N ARG A 109 15.07 -7.80 -13.42
CA ARG A 109 15.30 -9.07 -12.71
C ARG A 109 16.19 -8.88 -11.49
N VAL A 110 16.02 -9.75 -10.49
CA VAL A 110 16.88 -9.81 -9.29
C VAL A 110 18.37 -9.78 -9.63
N SER A 111 18.81 -10.52 -10.65
CA SER A 111 20.23 -10.62 -11.03
C SER A 111 20.84 -9.33 -11.60
N ARG A 112 20.01 -8.40 -12.06
CA ARG A 112 20.44 -7.10 -12.61
C ARG A 112 20.13 -5.94 -11.67
N GLY A 113 19.21 -6.14 -10.74
CA GLY A 113 18.62 -5.05 -9.97
C GLY A 113 17.83 -4.09 -10.86
N GLY A 114 17.61 -2.89 -10.33
CA GLY A 114 16.90 -1.82 -11.03
C GLY A 114 16.27 -0.84 -10.04
N GLU A 115 15.70 0.26 -10.54
CA GLU A 115 15.08 1.29 -9.71
C GLU A 115 13.84 0.78 -8.96
N ARG A 116 13.52 1.44 -7.85
CA ARG A 116 12.30 1.16 -7.10
C ARG A 116 11.12 1.85 -7.79
N ILE A 117 10.06 1.09 -8.07
CA ILE A 117 8.83 1.61 -8.69
C ILE A 117 7.77 1.83 -7.62
N TYR A 118 7.56 0.84 -6.75
CA TYR A 118 6.60 0.94 -5.65
C TYR A 118 7.30 0.71 -4.31
N ARG A 119 6.98 1.56 -3.33
CA ARG A 119 7.20 1.25 -1.93
C ARG A 119 5.95 0.56 -1.40
N LEU A 120 6.14 -0.61 -0.81
CA LEU A 120 5.08 -1.37 -0.16
C LEU A 120 5.07 -1.09 1.34
N SER A 121 4.05 -1.57 2.04
CA SER A 121 3.96 -1.41 3.49
C SER A 121 5.06 -2.21 4.19
N PRO A 122 5.84 -1.59 5.08
CA PRO A 122 6.79 -2.29 5.93
C PRO A 122 6.17 -3.45 6.72
N ILE A 123 6.99 -4.45 7.03
CA ILE A 123 6.62 -5.56 7.92
C ILE A 123 7.19 -5.28 9.31
N ASP A 124 6.37 -5.33 10.37
CA ASP A 124 6.87 -5.21 11.75
C ASP A 124 7.49 -6.54 12.21
N ALA A 125 8.82 -6.61 12.19
CA ALA A 125 9.55 -7.82 12.51
C ALA A 125 9.60 -8.14 14.02
N ARG A 126 8.97 -7.34 14.87
CA ARG A 126 8.78 -7.65 16.29
C ARG A 126 7.53 -8.48 16.54
N THR A 127 6.60 -8.49 15.59
CA THR A 127 5.37 -9.26 15.68
C THR A 127 5.58 -10.68 15.17
N THR A 128 4.76 -11.61 15.64
CA THR A 128 4.78 -13.00 15.14
C THR A 128 4.20 -13.12 13.74
N ALA A 129 3.27 -12.21 13.39
CA ALA A 129 2.65 -12.16 12.08
C ALA A 129 3.44 -11.23 11.16
N LEU A 130 4.36 -11.81 10.39
CA LEU A 130 5.28 -11.13 9.48
C LEU A 130 4.62 -10.82 8.13
N GLU A 131 3.46 -10.19 8.20
CA GLU A 131 2.60 -9.88 7.07
C GLU A 131 2.53 -8.36 6.85
N SER A 132 2.36 -7.95 5.60
CA SER A 132 1.93 -6.59 5.26
C SER A 132 1.04 -6.58 4.01
N ALA A 133 0.32 -5.47 3.81
CA ALA A 133 -0.50 -5.27 2.63
C ALA A 133 -0.33 -3.85 2.07
N ARG A 134 -0.50 -3.66 0.77
CA ARG A 134 -0.47 -2.34 0.13
C ARG A 134 -1.52 -2.31 -0.97
N LEU A 135 -2.47 -1.37 -0.86
CA LEU A 135 -3.33 -1.05 -1.99
C LEU A 135 -2.55 -0.18 -2.98
N VAL A 136 -2.49 -0.60 -4.23
CA VAL A 136 -1.90 0.14 -5.34
C VAL A 136 -2.99 0.43 -6.37
N MET A 137 -3.03 1.68 -6.84
CA MET A 137 -4.01 2.15 -7.82
C MET A 137 -3.52 1.83 -9.24
N GLU A 138 -3.32 0.54 -9.49
CA GLU A 138 -2.97 -0.02 -10.78
C GLU A 138 -3.75 -1.33 -10.95
N PRO A 139 -4.23 -1.66 -12.15
CA PRO A 139 -4.85 -2.96 -12.42
C PRO A 139 -3.82 -4.08 -12.29
N ILE A 140 -4.29 -5.31 -12.01
CA ILE A 140 -3.40 -6.46 -11.79
C ILE A 140 -2.50 -6.75 -13.00
N ASP A 141 -3.00 -6.50 -14.22
CA ASP A 141 -2.28 -6.61 -15.49
C ASP A 141 -0.97 -5.83 -15.51
N ALA A 142 -0.92 -4.67 -14.83
CA ALA A 142 0.29 -3.87 -14.76
C ALA A 142 1.42 -4.62 -14.07
N PHE A 143 1.11 -5.49 -13.10
CA PHE A 143 2.08 -6.33 -12.40
C PHE A 143 2.37 -7.65 -13.12
N LEU A 144 1.38 -8.22 -13.80
CA LEU A 144 1.57 -9.42 -14.63
C LEU A 144 2.53 -9.14 -15.79
N ASN A 145 2.44 -7.96 -16.40
CA ASN A 145 3.28 -7.54 -17.51
C ASN A 145 4.57 -6.85 -17.08
N LEU A 146 4.85 -6.78 -15.78
CA LEU A 146 6.02 -6.08 -15.26
C LEU A 146 7.29 -6.92 -15.40
N ASP A 147 8.31 -6.38 -16.07
CA ASP A 147 9.71 -6.80 -15.86
C ASP A 147 10.15 -6.27 -14.49
N GLY A 148 9.89 -7.04 -13.43
CA GLY A 148 10.17 -6.62 -12.07
C GLY A 148 10.57 -7.74 -11.11
N HIS A 149 10.90 -7.30 -9.90
CA HIS A 149 11.11 -8.15 -8.73
C HIS A 149 10.67 -7.45 -7.45
N VAL A 150 10.29 -8.25 -6.47
CA VAL A 150 10.06 -7.79 -5.09
C VAL A 150 11.35 -7.92 -4.29
N GLN A 151 11.61 -6.94 -3.44
CA GLN A 151 12.75 -6.92 -2.54
C GLN A 151 12.31 -6.51 -1.14
N ILE A 152 12.78 -7.26 -0.14
CA ILE A 152 12.60 -6.98 1.29
C ILE A 152 13.97 -6.78 1.91
N ARG A 153 14.14 -5.63 2.56
CA ARG A 153 15.38 -5.21 3.23
C ARG A 153 15.20 -5.17 4.73
N GLU A 154 16.30 -5.32 5.45
CA GLU A 154 16.29 -5.40 6.92
C GLU A 154 15.71 -4.13 7.59
N ARG A 155 15.95 -2.95 7.01
CA ARG A 155 15.50 -1.66 7.56
C ARG A 155 15.06 -0.69 6.48
N ILE A 156 14.37 0.39 6.89
CA ILE A 156 13.84 1.44 6.00
C ILE A 156 14.93 2.08 5.13
N ALA A 157 16.02 2.54 5.75
CA ALA A 157 17.14 3.18 5.07
C ALA A 157 18.28 2.23 4.64
N ASP A 158 18.28 0.97 5.11
CA ASP A 158 19.37 0.00 4.87
C ASP A 158 19.27 -0.69 3.51
N THR A 159 20.39 -0.99 2.85
CA THR A 159 20.47 -1.73 1.59
C THR A 159 20.46 -3.26 1.75
N THR A 160 20.67 -3.78 2.96
CA THR A 160 20.77 -5.23 3.24
C THR A 160 19.48 -5.96 2.88
N VAL A 161 19.55 -6.86 1.90
CA VAL A 161 18.42 -7.65 1.41
C VAL A 161 18.29 -8.94 2.22
N ILE A 162 17.08 -9.22 2.71
CA ILE A 162 16.79 -10.46 3.44
C ILE A 162 15.91 -11.42 2.64
N SER A 163 15.16 -10.91 1.66
CA SER A 163 14.29 -11.70 0.79
C SER A 163 14.09 -11.01 -0.55
N GLN A 164 14.03 -11.76 -1.64
CA GLN A 164 13.68 -11.23 -2.95
C GLN A 164 13.19 -12.32 -3.90
N GLY A 165 12.43 -11.92 -4.92
CA GLY A 165 11.90 -12.82 -5.94
C GLY A 165 11.45 -12.05 -7.17
N ASN A 166 11.69 -12.61 -8.36
CA ASN A 166 11.18 -12.09 -9.62
C ASN A 166 9.64 -12.18 -9.64
N ILE A 167 9.00 -11.25 -10.36
CA ILE A 167 7.54 -11.21 -10.58
C ILE A 167 7.23 -10.87 -12.04
N GLY A 168 5.96 -10.96 -12.44
CA GLY A 168 5.50 -10.59 -13.77
C GLY A 168 6.23 -11.37 -14.86
N THR A 169 6.75 -10.70 -15.88
CA THR A 169 7.43 -11.36 -17.02
C THR A 169 8.76 -12.05 -16.65
N ASN A 170 9.22 -11.93 -15.40
CA ASN A 170 10.47 -12.50 -14.93
C ASN A 170 10.33 -13.83 -14.18
N ALA A 171 9.12 -14.26 -13.87
CA ALA A 171 8.85 -15.48 -13.15
C ALA A 171 7.46 -16.03 -13.50
N ASP A 172 7.31 -17.34 -13.42
CA ASP A 172 6.01 -17.97 -13.51
C ASP A 172 5.27 -17.77 -12.19
N GLY A 173 4.18 -17.01 -12.23
CA GLY A 173 3.29 -16.82 -11.09
C GLY A 173 2.35 -18.01 -10.92
N VAL A 174 1.99 -18.31 -9.68
CA VAL A 174 0.91 -19.27 -9.39
C VAL A 174 -0.40 -18.49 -9.35
N THR A 175 -1.23 -18.66 -10.38
CA THR A 175 -2.59 -18.13 -10.40
C THR A 175 -3.46 -18.91 -9.43
N ARG A 176 -4.36 -18.21 -8.75
CA ARG A 176 -5.30 -18.80 -7.78
C ARG A 176 -6.64 -18.09 -7.91
N ASP A 177 -7.72 -18.79 -7.55
CA ASP A 177 -8.90 -18.09 -7.05
C ASP A 177 -8.45 -17.15 -5.95
N ALA A 178 -9.02 -15.94 -5.88
CA ALA A 178 -8.46 -14.82 -5.14
C ALA A 178 -8.11 -15.09 -3.67
N GLY A 179 -8.46 -16.23 -3.06
CA GLY A 179 -8.21 -16.53 -1.64
C GLY A 179 -8.87 -15.53 -0.68
N LEU A 180 -9.59 -14.55 -1.24
CA LEU A 180 -10.33 -13.47 -0.67
C LEU A 180 -11.66 -13.50 -1.42
N GLU A 181 -12.68 -14.04 -0.76
CA GLU A 181 -14.06 -13.91 -1.21
C GLU A 181 -14.48 -12.46 -0.96
N LEU A 182 -14.19 -11.59 -1.93
CA LEU A 182 -14.45 -10.17 -1.81
C LEU A 182 -15.95 -9.92 -1.66
N VAL A 183 -16.32 -9.05 -0.72
CA VAL A 183 -17.70 -8.54 -0.65
C VAL A 183 -17.96 -7.62 -1.84
N THR A 184 -19.17 -7.66 -2.39
CA THR A 184 -19.57 -6.87 -3.56
C THR A 184 -19.76 -5.39 -3.23
N ASP A 185 -20.20 -5.07 -2.01
CA ASP A 185 -20.39 -3.70 -1.52
C ASP A 185 -19.62 -3.50 -0.20
N PRO A 186 -18.33 -3.15 -0.27
CA PRO A 186 -17.47 -3.08 0.91
C PRO A 186 -17.77 -1.84 1.76
N ARG A 187 -18.20 -2.05 3.00
CA ARG A 187 -18.32 -0.97 3.99
C ARG A 187 -16.97 -0.32 4.29
N THR A 188 -17.00 0.98 4.54
CA THR A 188 -15.81 1.78 4.87
C THR A 188 -16.06 2.67 6.09
N LEU A 189 -15.08 2.73 6.99
CA LEU A 189 -15.01 3.72 8.09
C LEU A 189 -13.70 4.49 7.93
N VAL A 190 -13.76 5.82 7.99
CA VAL A 190 -12.60 6.70 7.97
C VAL A 190 -12.55 7.46 9.28
N LEU A 191 -11.37 7.48 9.91
CA LEU A 191 -11.09 8.23 11.13
C LEU A 191 -9.96 9.22 10.86
N ASP A 192 -10.11 10.43 11.37
CA ASP A 192 -9.02 11.39 11.37
C ASP A 192 -8.03 11.12 12.52
N LEU A 193 -6.75 11.29 12.23
CA LEU A 193 -5.68 11.30 13.20
C LEU A 193 -5.21 12.73 13.39
N HIS A 194 -5.31 13.24 14.61
CA HIS A 194 -4.78 14.54 14.96
C HIS A 194 -3.28 14.45 15.22
N ALA A 195 -2.53 15.45 14.77
CA ALA A 195 -1.12 15.60 15.11
C ALA A 195 -0.96 15.77 16.62
N VAL A 196 0.05 15.12 17.19
CA VAL A 196 0.41 15.25 18.61
C VAL A 196 1.80 15.89 18.70
N PRO A 197 1.89 17.19 19.06
CA PRO A 197 3.16 17.83 19.37
C PRO A 197 3.91 17.05 20.44
N ASN A 198 5.21 16.88 20.24
CA ASN A 198 6.04 15.96 21.02
C ASN A 198 7.51 16.41 21.04
N GLU A 199 8.29 15.79 21.92
CA GLU A 199 9.73 16.07 22.08
C GLU A 199 10.62 15.24 21.12
N GLY A 200 10.01 14.57 20.13
CA GLY A 200 10.69 13.76 19.14
C GLY A 200 11.51 14.61 18.18
N ARG A 201 12.58 14.01 17.65
CA ARG A 201 13.49 14.70 16.73
C ARG A 201 12.99 14.60 15.28
N ALA A 202 12.33 13.52 14.91
CA ALA A 202 11.95 13.27 13.53
C ALA A 202 10.76 14.14 13.10
N VAL A 203 9.75 14.26 13.97
CA VAL A 203 8.52 14.99 13.68
C VAL A 203 7.98 15.68 14.95
N PRO A 204 8.62 16.78 15.41
CA PRO A 204 8.33 17.40 16.71
C PRO A 204 6.90 17.96 16.82
N ASP A 205 6.31 18.48 15.74
CA ASP A 205 4.93 18.97 15.77
C ASP A 205 3.88 17.84 15.65
N GLY A 206 4.33 16.59 15.63
CA GLY A 206 3.51 15.45 15.24
C GLY A 206 3.12 15.50 13.77
N ARG A 207 2.24 14.59 13.36
CA ARG A 207 1.70 14.57 12.00
C ARG A 207 0.26 14.12 12.02
N ALA A 208 -0.63 14.91 11.41
CA ALA A 208 -2.01 14.51 11.22
C ALA A 208 -2.09 13.43 10.13
N GLY A 209 -3.27 12.83 9.98
CA GLY A 209 -3.47 11.79 8.99
C GLY A 209 -4.85 11.16 9.09
N THR A 210 -4.98 9.97 8.54
CA THR A 210 -6.23 9.23 8.49
C THR A 210 -6.02 7.72 8.70
N VAL A 211 -7.05 7.05 9.21
CA VAL A 211 -7.17 5.59 9.23
C VAL A 211 -8.43 5.23 8.48
N ARG A 212 -8.32 4.30 7.53
CA ARG A 212 -9.43 3.74 6.79
C ARG A 212 -9.56 2.26 7.06
N PHE A 213 -10.72 1.84 7.54
CA PHE A 213 -11.14 0.45 7.60
C PHE A 213 -12.01 0.18 6.38
N ARG A 214 -11.68 -0.83 5.59
CA ARG A 214 -12.49 -1.29 4.47
C ARG A 214 -12.76 -2.78 4.63
N GLU A 215 -14.02 -3.17 4.62
CA GLU A 215 -14.39 -4.58 4.57
C GLU A 215 -13.83 -5.21 3.29
N LEU A 216 -13.07 -6.31 3.43
CA LEU A 216 -12.58 -7.07 2.29
C LEU A 216 -13.43 -8.30 2.07
N THR A 217 -13.62 -9.09 3.11
CA THR A 217 -14.45 -10.30 3.12
C THR A 217 -15.26 -10.31 4.41
N HIS A 218 -16.25 -11.20 4.53
CA HIS A 218 -17.03 -11.36 5.77
C HIS A 218 -16.17 -11.59 7.03
N GLY A 219 -14.91 -12.03 6.89
CA GLY A 219 -14.00 -12.32 8.00
C GLY A 219 -12.74 -11.44 8.05
N LYS A 220 -12.56 -10.50 7.11
CA LYS A 220 -11.32 -9.74 6.95
C LYS A 220 -11.57 -8.27 6.64
N THR A 221 -10.81 -7.40 7.29
CA THR A 221 -10.85 -5.95 7.08
C THR A 221 -9.46 -5.46 6.65
N LEU A 222 -9.38 -4.68 5.59
CA LEU A 222 -8.19 -3.92 5.24
C LEU A 222 -8.14 -2.65 6.09
N VAL A 223 -7.07 -2.48 6.85
CA VAL A 223 -6.82 -1.23 7.58
C VAL A 223 -5.68 -0.51 6.87
N THR A 224 -5.96 0.69 6.38
CA THR A 224 -4.99 1.59 5.75
C THR A 224 -4.77 2.78 6.67
N VAL A 225 -3.52 3.12 6.96
CA VAL A 225 -3.16 4.29 7.76
C VAL A 225 -2.29 5.18 6.89
N ALA A 226 -2.61 6.47 6.80
CA ALA A 226 -1.83 7.45 6.08
C ALA A 226 -1.58 8.65 6.98
N LEU A 227 -0.33 9.11 7.04
CA LEU A 227 0.00 10.42 7.60
C LEU A 227 0.02 11.45 6.48
N ASP A 228 -0.26 12.70 6.82
CA ASP A 228 -0.08 13.79 5.88
C ASP A 228 1.39 13.86 5.47
N PRO A 229 1.70 13.89 4.16
CA PRO A 229 3.07 14.00 3.71
C PRO A 229 3.67 15.35 4.12
N ALA A 230 4.96 15.39 4.48
CA ALA A 230 5.62 16.67 4.72
C ALA A 230 5.71 17.45 3.39
N PRO A 231 5.38 18.75 3.36
CA PRO A 231 5.37 19.53 2.12
C PRO A 231 6.70 19.52 1.35
N SER A 232 7.82 19.40 2.06
CA SER A 232 9.17 19.48 1.49
C SER A 232 9.69 18.16 0.88
N SER A 233 9.18 17.01 1.31
CA SER A 233 9.73 15.70 0.92
C SER A 233 8.70 14.72 0.37
N GLY A 234 7.41 15.02 0.52
CA GLY A 234 6.33 14.08 0.23
C GLY A 234 6.25 12.91 1.22
N SER A 235 7.21 12.72 2.14
CA SER A 235 7.17 11.68 3.17
C SER A 235 7.16 12.29 4.57
N THR A 236 7.27 11.52 5.64
CA THR A 236 7.49 12.12 6.98
C THR A 236 8.92 12.67 7.16
N GLY A 237 9.82 12.37 6.21
CA GLY A 237 11.24 12.74 6.25
C GLY A 237 12.12 11.84 7.11
N ALA A 238 11.54 10.87 7.83
CA ALA A 238 12.29 10.00 8.73
C ALA A 238 12.92 8.79 8.01
N ASP A 239 14.13 8.41 8.40
CA ASP A 239 14.85 7.22 7.92
C ASP A 239 14.42 5.92 8.62
N VAL A 240 13.43 6.01 9.52
CA VAL A 240 12.85 4.93 10.31
C VAL A 240 11.39 4.64 9.90
N ALA A 241 10.80 3.60 10.48
CA ALA A 241 9.38 3.31 10.34
C ALA A 241 8.63 3.77 11.59
N HIS A 242 7.40 4.26 11.37
CA HIS A 242 6.46 4.72 12.40
C HIS A 242 5.47 3.58 12.73
N PRO A 243 5.59 2.93 13.89
CA PRO A 243 4.68 1.85 14.29
C PRO A 243 3.29 2.38 14.53
N VAL A 244 2.27 1.58 14.19
CA VAL A 244 0.87 1.95 14.38
C VAL A 244 0.15 0.88 15.18
N TYR A 245 -0.64 1.29 16.16
CA TYR A 245 -1.42 0.41 17.01
C TYR A 245 -2.86 0.87 17.13
N ILE A 246 -3.78 -0.10 17.15
CA ILE A 246 -5.14 0.08 17.64
C ILE A 246 -5.16 -0.43 19.08
N ARG A 247 -5.66 0.38 20.01
CA ARG A 247 -5.87 0.01 21.41
C ARG A 247 -7.30 0.34 21.80
N GLY A 248 -8.00 -0.61 22.41
CA GLY A 248 -9.36 -0.37 22.89
C GLY A 248 -9.91 -1.57 23.63
N LYS A 249 -11.19 -1.51 23.98
CA LYS A 249 -11.92 -2.60 24.62
C LYS A 249 -13.05 -3.06 23.71
N SER A 250 -13.32 -4.37 23.71
CA SER A 250 -14.54 -4.89 23.08
C SER A 250 -15.76 -4.39 23.84
N ALA A 251 -16.75 -3.84 23.14
CA ALA A 251 -18.04 -3.43 23.72
C ALA A 251 -18.72 -4.56 24.52
N SER A 252 -18.53 -5.81 24.11
CA SER A 252 -19.20 -6.98 24.69
C SER A 252 -18.52 -7.63 25.90
N GLY A 253 -17.45 -7.04 26.47
CA GLY A 253 -16.79 -7.70 27.61
C GLY A 253 -15.47 -7.13 28.10
N GLY A 254 -15.08 -5.92 27.71
CA GLY A 254 -13.98 -5.19 28.36
C GLY A 254 -12.57 -5.76 28.15
N VAL A 255 -12.38 -6.73 27.24
CA VAL A 255 -11.05 -7.28 26.92
C VAL A 255 -10.25 -6.23 26.14
N ASP A 256 -9.04 -5.93 26.63
CA ASP A 256 -8.10 -5.05 25.95
C ASP A 256 -7.67 -5.66 24.60
N ILE A 257 -8.05 -4.99 23.52
CA ILE A 257 -7.62 -5.27 22.17
C ILE A 257 -6.39 -4.40 21.91
N THR A 258 -5.25 -5.02 21.65
CA THR A 258 -4.09 -4.35 21.05
C THR A 258 -3.79 -5.01 19.71
N LEU A 259 -3.99 -4.28 18.61
CA LEU A 259 -3.65 -4.74 17.27
C LEU A 259 -2.48 -3.92 16.74
N ALA A 260 -1.38 -4.59 16.43
CA ALA A 260 -0.28 -3.99 15.68
C ALA A 260 -0.64 -3.96 14.19
N LEU A 261 -0.52 -2.80 13.56
CA LEU A 261 -0.67 -2.65 12.11
C LEU A 261 0.70 -2.67 11.43
N SER A 262 0.72 -2.66 10.10
CA SER A 262 1.96 -2.45 9.36
C SER A 262 2.50 -1.04 9.64
N PRO A 263 3.79 -0.87 9.99
CA PRO A 263 4.37 0.44 10.22
C PRO A 263 4.35 1.31 8.96
N ILE A 264 4.31 2.61 9.09
CA ILE A 264 4.47 3.56 7.97
C ILE A 264 5.97 3.78 7.76
N SER A 265 6.45 3.66 6.53
CA SER A 265 7.85 4.01 6.24
C SER A 265 7.99 5.53 6.21
N GLY A 266 8.92 6.10 6.98
CA GLY A 266 9.15 7.55 6.96
C GLY A 266 9.75 8.07 5.65
N MET A 267 10.21 7.17 4.79
CA MET A 267 10.70 7.44 3.44
C MET A 267 9.67 7.10 2.35
N ASP A 268 8.42 6.80 2.69
CA ASP A 268 7.33 6.61 1.72
C ASP A 268 6.75 7.97 1.30
N PRO A 269 6.82 8.37 0.01
CA PRO A 269 6.18 9.58 -0.49
C PRO A 269 4.64 9.57 -0.38
N ALA A 270 4.03 8.42 -0.14
CA ALA A 270 2.60 8.35 0.17
C ALA A 270 2.32 8.30 1.67
N ALA A 271 3.36 8.27 2.51
CA ALA A 271 3.32 8.22 3.97
C ALA A 271 2.23 7.26 4.53
N ARG A 272 2.03 6.11 3.86
CA ARG A 272 0.94 5.18 4.20
C ARG A 272 1.41 3.75 4.38
N SER A 273 0.60 2.97 5.08
CA SER A 273 0.74 1.53 5.19
C SER A 273 -0.64 0.87 5.19
N SER A 274 -0.69 -0.43 4.97
CA SER A 274 -1.92 -1.19 5.12
C SER A 274 -1.65 -2.59 5.65
N ARG A 275 -2.66 -3.18 6.28
CA ARG A 275 -2.63 -4.55 6.77
C ARG A 275 -4.02 -5.17 6.67
N ILE A 276 -4.09 -6.43 6.25
CA ILE A 276 -5.32 -7.23 6.37
C ILE A 276 -5.40 -7.75 7.81
N ILE A 277 -6.49 -7.43 8.50
CA ILE A 277 -6.79 -7.96 9.82
C ILE A 277 -7.85 -9.05 9.68
N ARG A 278 -7.59 -10.23 10.24
CA ARG A 278 -8.51 -11.38 10.28
C ARG A 278 -9.61 -11.17 11.33
N LYS A 279 -10.36 -10.07 11.18
CA LYS A 279 -11.52 -9.68 11.98
C LYS A 279 -12.55 -9.06 11.05
N ARG A 280 -13.83 -9.28 11.36
CA ARG A 280 -14.95 -8.67 10.64
C ARG A 280 -14.97 -7.16 10.83
N PHE A 281 -15.61 -6.46 9.91
CA PHE A 281 -15.68 -5.00 9.90
C PHE A 281 -16.33 -4.44 11.18
N GLU A 282 -17.36 -5.10 11.71
CA GLU A 282 -18.10 -4.66 12.91
C GLU A 282 -17.21 -4.58 14.14
N VAL A 283 -16.14 -5.37 14.19
CA VAL A 283 -15.21 -5.27 15.32
C VAL A 283 -14.61 -3.87 15.42
N PHE A 284 -14.42 -3.16 14.30
CA PHE A 284 -13.84 -1.82 14.30
C PHE A 284 -14.86 -0.71 14.52
N THR A 285 -16.15 -0.97 14.28
CA THR A 285 -17.22 -0.03 14.65
C THR A 285 -17.61 -0.15 16.12
N ASP A 286 -17.32 -1.29 16.74
CA ASP A 286 -17.71 -1.61 18.12
C ASP A 286 -16.55 -1.50 19.13
N ILE A 287 -15.36 -1.06 18.67
CA ILE A 287 -14.22 -0.81 19.56
C ILE A 287 -14.39 0.55 20.23
N ASP A 288 -14.47 0.54 21.56
CA ASP A 288 -14.18 1.72 22.38
C ASP A 288 -12.66 1.84 22.52
N GLY A 289 -12.04 2.68 21.71
CA GLY A 289 -10.59 2.74 21.60
C GLY A 289 -10.06 3.87 20.74
N HIS A 290 -8.77 3.78 20.45
CA HIS A 290 -8.05 4.77 19.66
C HIS A 290 -6.94 4.12 18.83
N VAL A 291 -6.51 4.84 17.80
CA VAL A 291 -5.32 4.52 16.99
C VAL A 291 -4.19 5.46 17.39
N THR A 292 -2.97 4.94 17.53
CA THR A 292 -1.76 5.75 17.70
C THR A 292 -0.71 5.43 16.65
N VAL A 293 -0.05 6.47 16.15
CA VAL A 293 1.17 6.39 15.32
C VAL A 293 2.35 6.87 16.16
N HIS A 294 3.41 6.09 16.25
CA HIS A 294 4.58 6.37 17.08
C HIS A 294 5.79 6.82 16.25
N GLU A 295 6.70 7.59 16.84
CA GLU A 295 7.87 8.12 16.13
C GLU A 295 8.75 7.01 15.58
N SER A 296 9.07 6.00 16.38
CA SER A 296 9.83 4.85 15.90
C SER A 296 9.70 3.65 16.84
N ASN A 297 10.22 2.50 16.43
CA ASN A 297 10.34 1.35 17.31
C ASN A 297 11.27 1.58 18.50
N ALA A 298 12.25 2.49 18.37
CA ALA A 298 13.15 2.88 19.46
C ALA A 298 12.47 3.90 20.40
N ASN A 299 11.64 4.79 19.85
CA ASN A 299 11.00 5.89 20.58
C ASN A 299 9.47 5.71 20.63
N ARG A 300 9.01 4.59 21.18
CA ARG A 300 7.57 4.25 21.23
C ARG A 300 6.76 5.08 22.21
N SER A 301 7.39 5.76 23.17
CA SER A 301 6.68 6.70 24.04
C SER A 301 6.27 7.98 23.30
N ILE A 302 6.93 8.28 22.18
CA ILE A 302 6.68 9.49 21.39
C ILE A 302 5.59 9.17 20.36
N ILE A 303 4.46 9.87 20.49
CA ILE A 303 3.30 9.73 19.60
C ILE A 303 3.34 10.87 18.59
N LEU A 304 3.20 10.54 17.31
CA LEU A 304 3.09 11.51 16.22
C LEU A 304 1.63 11.88 15.94
N ALA A 305 0.74 10.90 16.02
CA ALA A 305 -0.66 11.04 15.65
C ALA A 305 -1.56 10.17 16.51
N ARG A 306 -2.78 10.64 16.80
CA ARG A 306 -3.81 9.86 17.50
C ARG A 306 -5.21 10.22 16.99
N GLY A 307 -6.09 9.23 16.92
CA GLY A 307 -7.52 9.42 16.67
C GLY A 307 -8.35 8.39 17.42
N ASN A 308 -9.52 8.81 17.90
CA ASN A 308 -10.46 7.91 18.59
C ASN A 308 -11.27 7.10 17.57
N ILE A 309 -11.63 5.88 17.94
CA ILE A 309 -12.48 4.97 17.16
C ILE A 309 -13.95 5.10 17.61
N GLU A 310 -14.20 5.75 18.76
CA GLU A 310 -15.53 5.90 19.35
C GLU A 310 -16.61 6.16 18.30
N ALA A 311 -17.71 5.44 18.44
CA ALA A 311 -18.83 5.33 17.52
C ALA A 311 -19.40 6.70 17.11
N THR A 312 -18.76 7.34 16.14
CA THR A 312 -19.30 8.46 15.37
C THR A 312 -19.65 7.95 13.99
N ALA A 313 -20.52 6.93 13.96
CA ALA A 313 -21.42 6.73 12.83
C ALA A 313 -22.60 7.70 12.99
N SER A 314 -22.34 9.01 12.98
CA SER A 314 -23.37 9.95 12.54
C SER A 314 -23.20 10.07 11.03
N PRO A 315 -24.12 9.54 10.22
CA PRO A 315 -24.08 9.80 8.79
C PRO A 315 -24.19 11.31 8.59
N SER A 316 -23.15 11.92 8.03
CA SER A 316 -23.23 13.31 7.59
C SER A 316 -24.28 13.41 6.49
N GLY A 317 -25.39 14.07 6.82
CA GLY A 317 -26.54 14.21 5.94
C GLY A 317 -27.42 15.39 6.34
N ASN A 318 -26.88 16.59 6.18
CA ASN A 318 -27.60 17.85 5.94
C ASN A 318 -28.53 18.37 7.05
N ASP A 319 -27.97 19.15 7.98
CA ASP A 319 -28.72 20.11 8.80
C ASP A 319 -29.04 21.34 7.95
N GLY A 320 -30.09 21.21 7.15
CA GLY A 320 -30.74 22.31 6.45
C GLY A 320 -31.67 23.03 7.41
N SER A 321 -31.16 24.11 7.98
CA SER A 321 -31.92 25.19 8.61
C SER A 321 -33.18 25.54 7.79
N GLU A 322 -34.37 25.28 8.35
CA GLU A 322 -35.55 26.12 8.14
C GLU A 322 -36.19 26.44 9.49
N ASN A 323 -36.10 27.73 9.77
CA ASN A 323 -36.60 28.43 10.93
C ASN A 323 -38.08 28.75 10.68
N ASP A 324 -39.00 27.89 11.12
CA ASP A 324 -40.42 28.22 11.16
C ASP A 324 -40.74 28.88 12.52
N GLY A 325 -40.89 30.21 12.47
CA GLY A 325 -41.21 31.03 13.62
C GLY A 325 -42.61 30.76 14.20
N PRO A 326 -42.88 31.19 15.44
CA PRO A 326 -44.16 30.94 16.08
C PRO A 326 -45.27 31.78 15.45
N MET A 327 -46.37 31.13 15.06
CA MET A 327 -47.65 31.80 14.83
C MET A 327 -48.06 32.55 16.10
N GLN A 328 -48.24 33.86 15.98
CA GLN A 328 -49.00 34.65 16.94
C GLN A 328 -50.43 34.74 16.43
N ASP A 329 -51.35 34.27 17.28
CA ASP A 329 -52.76 34.60 17.21
C ASP A 329 -52.95 36.10 17.42
N GLU A 330 -53.65 36.77 16.49
CA GLU A 330 -54.60 37.87 16.71
C GLU A 330 -55.42 38.14 15.43
#